data_AF-A0A357AHI4-F1
#
_entry.id   AF-A0A357AHI4-F1
#
_cell.length_a   1.000
_cell.length_b   1.000
_cell.length_c   1.000
_cell.angle_alpha   90.00
_cell.angle_beta   90.00
_cell.angle_gamma   90.00
#
_symmetry.space_group_name_H-M   'P 1'
#
loop_
_entity.id
_entity.type
_entity.pdbx_description
1 polymer ?
#
loop_
_entity_poly.entity_id
_entity_poly.type
_entity_poly.pdbx_seq_one_letter_code
_entity_poly.pdbx_strand_id
1 'polypeptide(L)'
;DIDEARLKRAASIYSAEEARKNGVELIYVNTSASGKGEDYLMTLSKGKGYDDVLIFAPVKPVVEMGDRLLAHDGCLNFFSGPSNQAFTAEFNFYNV
;
A
#
# COMPACT_ATOMS: atom_id res chain seq x y z
N ASP A 1 -6.07 2.37 -2.20
CA ASP A 1 -6.90 1.93 -3.35
C ASP A 1 -7.17 3.15 -4.23
N ILE A 2 -7.69 3.01 -5.44
CA ILE A 2 -8.11 4.12 -6.30
C ILE A 2 -9.65 4.24 -6.40
N ASP A 3 -10.38 3.22 -5.97
CA ASP A 3 -11.85 3.17 -6.02
C ASP A 3 -12.44 3.53 -4.64
N GLU A 4 -13.17 4.64 -4.61
CA GLU A 4 -13.81 5.17 -3.41
C GLU A 4 -14.89 4.24 -2.84
N ALA A 5 -15.62 3.51 -3.70
CA ALA A 5 -16.65 2.58 -3.25
C ALA A 5 -16.01 1.37 -2.55
N ARG A 6 -14.86 0.89 -3.04
CA ARG A 6 -14.08 -0.17 -2.39
C ARG A 6 -13.55 0.26 -1.03
N LEU A 7 -13.04 1.47 -0.92
CA LEU A 7 -12.58 2.03 0.37
C LEU A 7 -13.73 2.16 1.37
N LYS A 8 -14.89 2.71 0.95
CA LYS A 8 -16.07 2.81 1.81
C LYS A 8 -16.55 1.45 2.31
N ARG A 9 -16.56 0.44 1.43
CA ARG A 9 -16.88 -0.95 1.81
C ARG A 9 -15.86 -1.52 2.79
N ALA A 10 -14.56 -1.30 2.57
CA ALA A 10 -13.53 -1.77 3.49
C ALA A 10 -13.70 -1.13 4.88
N ALA A 11 -13.93 0.19 4.92
CA ALA A 11 -14.13 0.95 6.16
C ALA A 11 -15.41 0.56 6.93
N SER A 12 -16.45 0.05 6.24
CA SER A 12 -17.66 -0.44 6.90
C SER A 12 -17.47 -1.82 7.54
N ILE A 13 -16.48 -2.60 7.09
CA ILE A 13 -16.15 -3.91 7.64
C ILE A 13 -15.08 -3.76 8.73
N TYR A 14 -14.05 -2.96 8.46
CA TYR A 14 -12.92 -2.69 9.35
C TYR A 14 -12.86 -1.18 9.63
N SER A 15 -13.57 -0.74 10.67
CA SER A 15 -13.60 0.69 10.98
C SER A 15 -12.29 1.16 11.62
N ALA A 16 -11.89 2.40 11.34
CA ALA A 16 -10.74 3.03 11.99
C ALA A 16 -10.92 3.14 13.52
N GLU A 17 -12.15 3.31 14.00
CA GLU A 17 -12.46 3.36 15.43
C GLU A 17 -12.20 2.01 16.12
N GLU A 18 -12.55 0.89 15.47
CA GLU A 18 -12.25 -0.43 16.01
C GLU A 18 -10.75 -0.73 15.99
N ALA A 19 -10.04 -0.37 14.91
CA ALA A 19 -8.58 -0.47 14.86
C ALA A 19 -7.91 0.32 16.02
N ARG A 20 -8.40 1.53 16.30
CA ARG A 20 -7.90 2.38 17.39
C ARG A 20 -8.07 1.74 18.77
N LYS A 21 -9.16 1.04 19.03
CA LYS A 21 -9.35 0.28 20.30
C LYS A 21 -8.31 -0.82 20.47
N ASN A 22 -7.77 -1.33 19.38
CA ASN A 22 -6.71 -2.34 19.34
C ASN A 22 -5.30 -1.72 19.27
N GLY A 23 -5.17 -0.40 19.44
CA GLY A 23 -3.89 0.31 19.39
C GLY A 23 -3.32 0.50 17.97
N VAL A 24 -4.15 0.34 16.93
CA VAL A 24 -3.75 0.47 15.53
C VAL A 24 -4.32 1.75 14.93
N GLU A 25 -3.46 2.56 14.29
CA GLU A 25 -3.89 3.65 13.44
C GLU A 25 -4.17 3.11 12.02
N LEU A 26 -5.44 3.13 11.61
CA LEU A 26 -5.88 2.65 10.30
C LEU A 26 -6.31 3.84 9.43
N ILE A 27 -5.62 4.01 8.30
CA ILE A 27 -5.87 5.10 7.36
C ILE A 27 -6.27 4.52 6.00
N TYR A 28 -7.47 4.87 5.53
CA TYR A 28 -7.91 4.57 4.18
C TYR A 28 -7.52 5.72 3.24
N VAL A 29 -6.80 5.40 2.16
CA VAL A 29 -6.30 6.39 1.20
C VAL A 29 -6.74 6.04 -0.21
N ASN A 30 -7.40 7.01 -0.86
CA ASN A 30 -7.61 7.00 -2.30
C ASN A 30 -6.41 7.63 -3.00
N THR A 31 -5.53 6.82 -3.59
CA THR A 31 -4.28 7.30 -4.20
C THR A 31 -4.47 7.94 -5.57
N SER A 32 -5.67 7.87 -6.14
CA SER A 32 -6.03 8.64 -7.35
C SER A 32 -6.43 10.08 -7.05
N ALA A 33 -6.75 10.40 -5.79
CA ALA A 33 -7.12 11.75 -5.40
C ALA A 33 -5.91 12.69 -5.45
N SER A 34 -6.15 13.95 -5.81
CA SER A 34 -5.10 14.97 -5.91
C SER A 34 -4.34 15.11 -4.58
N GLY A 35 -3.01 15.02 -4.64
CA GLY A 35 -2.14 15.12 -3.47
C GLY A 35 -2.17 13.90 -2.54
N LYS A 36 -2.69 12.75 -2.97
CA LYS A 36 -2.74 11.50 -2.18
C LYS A 36 -1.88 10.36 -2.75
N GLY A 37 -0.91 10.69 -3.60
CA GLY A 37 0.07 9.74 -4.14
C GLY A 37 1.15 9.33 -3.14
N GLU A 38 2.29 8.87 -3.66
CA GLU A 38 3.42 8.33 -2.86
C GLU A 38 3.94 9.31 -1.82
N ASP A 39 4.15 10.57 -2.18
CA ASP A 39 4.64 11.61 -1.26
C ASP A 39 3.74 11.73 -0.02
N TYR A 40 2.43 11.66 -0.22
CA TYR A 40 1.49 11.71 0.90
C TYR A 40 1.61 10.48 1.80
N LEU A 41 1.72 9.28 1.21
CA LEU A 41 1.92 8.05 1.98
C LEU A 41 3.23 8.13 2.79
N MET A 42 4.30 8.64 2.21
CA MET A 42 5.56 8.88 2.92
C MET A 42 5.41 9.85 4.08
N THR A 43 4.55 10.88 3.98
CA THR A 43 4.30 11.77 5.12
C THR A 43 3.66 11.07 6.32
N LEU A 44 2.88 10.01 6.09
CA LEU A 44 2.25 9.22 7.16
C LEU A 44 3.31 8.46 7.98
N SER A 45 4.41 8.07 7.36
CA SER A 45 5.56 7.45 8.02
C SER A 45 6.67 8.45 8.39
N LYS A 46 6.38 9.76 8.35
CA LYS A 46 7.36 10.84 8.60
C LYS A 46 8.60 10.74 7.70
N GLY A 47 8.41 10.23 6.49
CA GLY A 47 9.47 10.03 5.50
C GLY A 47 10.33 8.78 5.70
N LYS A 48 10.04 7.93 6.70
CA LYS A 48 10.81 6.69 6.94
C LYS A 48 10.54 5.62 5.88
N GLY A 49 9.33 5.59 5.32
CA GLY A 49 8.82 4.45 4.56
C GLY A 49 8.11 3.43 5.46
N TYR A 50 7.83 2.25 4.92
CA TYR A 50 7.09 1.19 5.59
C TYR A 50 7.98 -0.06 5.75
N ASP A 51 7.96 -0.62 6.96
CA ASP A 51 8.70 -1.85 7.26
C ASP A 51 8.07 -3.07 6.54
N ASP A 52 6.77 -3.03 6.27
CA ASP A 52 6.05 -4.05 5.48
C ASP A 52 5.12 -3.40 4.45
N VAL A 53 5.21 -3.86 3.20
CA VAL A 53 4.29 -3.49 2.12
C VAL A 53 3.62 -4.75 1.56
N LEU A 54 2.28 -4.82 1.66
CA LEU A 54 1.50 -5.97 1.21
C LEU A 54 0.70 -5.62 -0.05
N ILE A 55 0.89 -6.40 -1.11
CA ILE A 55 0.24 -6.18 -2.41
C ILE A 55 -0.70 -7.31 -2.74
N PHE A 56 -1.98 -6.99 -2.84
CA PHE A 56 -3.06 -7.94 -3.13
C PHE A 56 -3.61 -7.83 -4.56
N ALA A 57 -2.98 -7.04 -5.43
CA ALA A 57 -3.40 -6.86 -6.82
C ALA A 57 -2.21 -6.98 -7.78
N PRO A 58 -2.32 -7.74 -8.89
CA PRO A 58 -1.23 -7.91 -9.86
C PRO A 58 -1.22 -6.73 -10.84
N VAL A 59 -0.98 -5.53 -10.32
CA VAL A 59 -0.96 -4.27 -11.08
C VAL A 59 0.45 -3.70 -11.00
N LYS A 60 1.16 -3.64 -12.14
CA LYS A 60 2.57 -3.24 -12.20
C LYS A 60 2.85 -1.91 -11.46
N PRO A 61 2.10 -0.82 -11.69
CA PRO A 61 2.27 0.41 -10.92
C PRO A 61 2.11 0.28 -9.40
N VAL A 62 1.31 -0.67 -8.91
CA VAL A 62 1.14 -0.90 -7.47
C VAL A 62 2.37 -1.60 -6.88
N VAL A 63 3.00 -2.51 -7.63
CA VAL A 63 4.25 -3.17 -7.23
C VAL A 63 5.39 -2.18 -7.13
N GLU A 64 5.55 -1.35 -8.17
CA GLU A 64 6.62 -0.35 -8.23
C GLU A 64 6.41 0.77 -7.21
N MET A 65 5.16 1.16 -6.94
CA MET A 65 4.84 2.05 -5.83
C MET A 65 5.22 1.42 -4.50
N GLY A 66 4.90 0.14 -4.29
CA GLY A 66 5.25 -0.57 -3.07
C GLY A 66 6.75 -0.61 -2.80
N ASP A 67 7.54 -0.89 -3.83
CA ASP A 67 9.02 -0.82 -3.80
C ASP A 67 9.52 0.54 -3.30
N ARG A 68 9.01 1.64 -3.87
CA ARG A 68 9.42 3.01 -3.49
C ARG A 68 8.98 3.44 -2.10
N LEU A 69 7.98 2.77 -1.53
CA LEU A 69 7.45 3.07 -0.19
C LEU A 69 8.17 2.29 0.92
N LEU A 70 9.03 1.31 0.59
CA LEU A 70 9.75 0.54 1.60
C LEU A 70 10.70 1.43 2.41
N ALA A 71 10.75 1.14 3.72
CA ALA A 71 11.84 1.60 4.56
C ALA A 71 13.10 0.75 4.30
N HIS A 72 14.26 1.22 4.76
CA HIS A 72 15.47 0.39 4.79
C HIS A 72 15.21 -0.90 5.58
N ASP A 73 15.61 -2.06 5.03
CA ASP A 73 15.37 -3.40 5.60
C ASP A 73 13.87 -3.75 5.68
N GLY A 74 13.05 -3.17 4.79
CA GLY A 74 11.62 -3.42 4.68
C GLY A 74 11.29 -4.65 3.84
N CYS A 75 10.09 -5.21 3.99
CA CYS A 75 9.66 -6.40 3.26
C CYS A 75 8.48 -6.11 2.32
N LEU A 76 8.63 -6.41 1.03
CA LEU A 76 7.51 -6.41 0.07
C LEU A 76 6.94 -7.82 -0.11
N ASN A 77 5.66 -7.96 0.21
CA ASN A 77 4.91 -9.20 0.10
C ASN A 77 3.89 -9.12 -1.04
N PHE A 78 4.00 -10.01 -2.03
CA PHE A 78 3.13 -10.03 -3.21
C PHE A 78 2.17 -11.23 -3.20
N PHE A 79 0.89 -10.99 -2.89
CA PHE A 79 -0.17 -12.00 -2.74
C PHE A 79 -1.34 -11.76 -3.69
N SER A 80 -1.08 -11.86 -5.01
CA SER A 80 -2.07 -11.45 -6.01
C SER A 80 -2.34 -12.46 -7.13
N GLY A 81 -1.60 -13.59 -7.16
CA GLY A 81 -1.84 -14.71 -8.07
C GLY A 81 -2.09 -14.31 -9.53
N PRO A 82 -1.14 -13.64 -10.22
CA PRO A 82 -1.34 -13.19 -11.59
C PRO A 82 -1.66 -14.36 -12.53
N SER A 83 -2.71 -14.23 -13.33
CA SER A 83 -3.05 -15.23 -14.37
C SER A 83 -2.15 -15.13 -15.61
N ASN A 84 -1.52 -13.96 -15.80
CA ASN A 84 -0.56 -13.73 -16.87
C ASN A 84 0.86 -14.11 -16.42
N GLN A 85 1.43 -15.15 -17.02
CA GLN A 85 2.79 -15.61 -16.73
C GLN A 85 3.89 -14.63 -17.18
N ALA A 86 3.58 -13.66 -18.04
CA ALA A 86 4.49 -12.59 -18.45
C ALA A 86 4.38 -11.34 -17.56
N PHE A 87 3.64 -11.39 -16.45
CA PHE A 87 3.56 -10.27 -15.52
C PHE A 87 4.93 -10.02 -14.88
N THR A 88 5.47 -8.82 -15.09
CA THR A 88 6.73 -8.36 -14.49
C THR A 88 6.57 -6.93 -14.01
N ALA A 89 7.29 -6.57 -12.95
CA ALA A 89 7.41 -5.20 -12.44
C ALA A 89 8.88 -4.91 -12.11
N GLU A 90 9.28 -3.64 -12.16
CA GLU A 90 10.60 -3.24 -11.69
C GLU A 90 10.63 -3.22 -10.16
N PHE A 91 11.77 -3.60 -9.58
CA PHE A 91 11.98 -3.63 -8.14
C PHE A 91 13.43 -3.29 -7.84
N ASN A 92 13.67 -2.33 -6.95
CA ASN A 92 15.00 -1.97 -6.51
C ASN A 92 15.42 -2.81 -5.29
N PHE A 93 16.32 -3.76 -5.51
CA PHE A 93 16.83 -4.64 -4.45
C PHE A 93 17.67 -3.95 -3.35
N TYR A 94 17.92 -2.64 -3.44
CA TYR A 94 18.48 -1.87 -2.32
C TYR A 94 17.42 -1.35 -1.34
N ASN A 95 16.13 -1.47 -1.67
CA ASN A 95 15.01 -1.06 -0.83
C ASN A 95 14.47 -2.18 0.07
N VAL A 96 14.96 -3.43 -0.10
CA VAL A 96 14.58 -4.62 0.67
C VAL A 96 15.75 -5.10 1.52
#